data_AF-A0A2V7PQ98-F1
#
_entry.id   AF-A0A2V7PQ98-F1
#
_cell.length_a   1.000
_cell.length_b   1.000
_cell.length_c   1.000
_cell.angle_alpha   90.00
_cell.angle_beta   90.00
_cell.angle_gamma   90.00
#
_symmetry.space_group_name_H-M   'P 1'
#
loop_
_entity.id
_entity.type
_entity.pdbx_description
1 polymer ?
#
loop_
_entity_poly.entity_id
_entity_poly.type
_entity_poly.pdbx_seq_one_letter_code
_entity_poly.pdbx_strand_id
1 'polypeptide(L)'
;EEILVRPARRGKAVAGRMHLRALGGLGLAWRQGRIEPRWEATVYPSLRESGVRPLPAHAQRRREAGFRNMRRIGEGRVFESLKEWVPGEDTRTIDWKATARRGKLIARQYEEERRQQVFLVVDAGRLLTAEIEGRSRLDAAIDAALALAQAAVSHDDNVGLMIF
;
A
#
# COMPACT_ATOMS: atom_id res chain seq x y z
N GLU A 1 2.88 19.85 -35.26
CA GLU A 1 1.73 19.87 -34.35
C GLU A 1 1.92 18.76 -33.34
N GLU A 2 1.73 19.05 -32.05
CA GLU A 2 1.90 18.08 -30.97
C GLU A 2 0.53 17.45 -30.66
N ILE A 3 0.45 16.12 -30.65
CA ILE A 3 -0.80 15.38 -30.43
C ILE A 3 -0.77 14.82 -29.00
N LEU A 4 -1.71 15.25 -28.17
CA LEU A 4 -1.86 14.73 -26.81
C LEU A 4 -2.65 13.42 -26.81
N VAL A 5 -2.01 12.34 -26.37
CA VAL A 5 -2.63 11.02 -26.26
C VAL A 5 -3.02 10.76 -24.81
N ARG A 6 -4.29 10.41 -24.56
CA ARG A 6 -4.77 9.98 -23.25
C ARG A 6 -5.11 8.49 -23.29
N PRO A 7 -4.48 7.66 -22.45
CA PRO A 7 -4.83 6.25 -22.38
C PRO A 7 -6.23 6.09 -21.77
N ALA A 8 -7.03 5.21 -22.36
CA ALA A 8 -8.38 4.90 -21.88
C ALA A 8 -8.41 3.79 -20.81
N ARG A 9 -7.33 3.03 -20.68
CA ARG A 9 -7.22 1.81 -19.86
C ARG A 9 -5.92 1.82 -19.07
N ARG A 10 -5.92 1.15 -17.92
CA ARG A 10 -4.71 0.90 -17.13
C ARG A 10 -3.82 -0.16 -17.76
N GLY A 11 -2.57 -0.20 -17.33
CA GLY A 11 -1.58 -1.17 -17.79
C GLY A 11 -0.67 -0.62 -18.89
N LYS A 12 -0.05 -1.53 -19.65
CA LYS A 12 0.89 -1.15 -20.71
C LYS A 12 0.13 -0.69 -21.96
N ALA A 13 0.32 0.57 -22.31
CA ALA A 13 -0.13 1.16 -23.56
C ALA A 13 1.03 1.20 -24.55
N VAL A 14 0.77 0.79 -25.78
CA VAL A 14 1.70 0.91 -26.90
C VAL A 14 1.08 1.76 -27.99
N ALA A 15 1.92 2.47 -28.72
CA ALA A 15 1.53 3.41 -29.77
C ALA A 15 0.59 2.86 -30.85
N GLY A 16 0.74 1.58 -31.19
CA GLY A 16 0.03 1.00 -32.32
C GLY A 16 0.27 1.74 -33.63
N ARG A 17 -0.65 1.55 -34.59
CA ARG A 17 -0.65 2.29 -35.85
C ARG A 17 -1.50 3.54 -35.72
N MET A 18 -0.97 4.69 -36.13
CA MET A 18 -1.72 5.93 -36.18
C MET A 18 -1.98 6.33 -37.64
N HIS A 19 -3.25 6.62 -37.93
CA HIS A 19 -3.68 7.15 -39.22
C HIS A 19 -3.75 8.67 -39.13
N LEU A 20 -3.00 9.34 -39.99
CA LEU A 20 -2.97 10.80 -40.06
C LEU A 20 -3.73 11.25 -41.29
N ARG A 21 -4.53 12.31 -41.14
CA ARG A 21 -5.22 12.96 -42.25
C ARG A 21 -4.96 14.46 -42.16
N ALA A 22 -4.31 15.01 -43.17
CA ALA A 22 -3.98 16.43 -43.25
C ALA A 22 -4.72 17.07 -44.43
N LEU A 23 -5.33 18.23 -44.19
CA LEU A 23 -5.95 19.01 -45.26
C LEU A 23 -4.84 19.74 -46.03
N GLY A 24 -4.88 19.69 -47.36
CA GLY A 24 -3.93 20.42 -48.20
C GLY A 24 -4.06 21.94 -47.99
N GLY A 25 -3.01 22.71 -48.27
CA GLY A 25 -2.97 24.16 -48.03
C GLY A 25 -4.08 24.97 -48.72
N LEU A 26 -4.66 24.45 -49.81
CA LEU A 26 -5.80 25.05 -50.52
C LEU A 26 -7.18 24.59 -50.01
N GLY A 27 -7.25 23.65 -49.06
CA GLY A 27 -8.52 23.12 -48.54
C GLY A 27 -9.28 22.17 -49.48
N LEU A 28 -8.77 21.91 -50.68
CA LEU A 28 -9.49 21.17 -51.73
C LEU A 28 -9.36 19.65 -51.64
N ALA A 29 -8.32 19.15 -50.97
CA ALA A 29 -8.04 17.72 -50.90
C ALA A 29 -7.42 17.34 -49.56
N TRP A 30 -7.66 16.10 -49.14
CA TRP A 30 -7.05 15.52 -47.96
C TRP A 30 -5.92 14.56 -48.34
N ARG A 31 -4.79 14.66 -47.65
CA ARG A 31 -3.73 13.66 -47.71
C ARG A 31 -3.85 12.74 -46.51
N GLN A 32 -3.86 11.42 -46.75
CA GLN A 32 -3.81 10.41 -45.70
C GLN A 32 -2.43 9.79 -45.63
N GLY A 33 -1.95 9.56 -44.41
CA GLY A 33 -0.68 8.91 -44.11
C GLY A 33 -0.84 7.90 -42.98
N ARG A 34 0.11 6.98 -42.88
CA ARG A 34 0.19 6.03 -41.77
C ARG A 34 1.56 6.18 -41.13
N ILE A 35 1.59 6.25 -39.81
CA ILE A 35 2.83 6.21 -39.03
C ILE A 35 2.71 5.13 -37.96
N GLU A 36 3.84 4.53 -37.62
CA GLU A 36 3.95 3.58 -36.52
C GLU A 36 4.90 4.18 -35.48
N PRO A 37 4.43 5.14 -34.66
CA PRO A 37 5.25 5.71 -33.63
C PRO A 37 5.68 4.60 -32.66
N ARG A 38 6.86 4.71 -32.08
CA ARG A 38 7.38 3.74 -31.11
C ARG A 38 7.39 4.38 -29.74
N TRP A 39 6.26 4.30 -29.05
CA TRP A 39 6.16 4.64 -27.63
C TRP A 39 5.50 3.52 -26.85
N GLU A 40 5.97 3.32 -25.64
CA GLU A 40 5.37 2.46 -24.60
C GLU A 40 5.15 3.35 -23.37
N ALA A 41 3.99 3.26 -22.77
CA ALA A 41 3.66 3.97 -21.54
C ALA A 41 2.95 3.01 -20.58
N THR A 42 3.39 2.97 -19.32
CA THR A 42 2.68 2.22 -18.28
C THR A 42 1.73 3.16 -17.56
N VAL A 43 0.44 2.83 -17.61
CA VAL A 43 -0.64 3.59 -16.98
C VAL A 43 -0.88 3.00 -15.60
N TYR A 44 -0.31 3.65 -14.60
CA TYR A 44 -0.43 3.27 -13.19
C TYR A 44 -1.81 3.64 -12.63
N PRO A 45 -2.27 2.93 -11.58
CA PRO A 45 -3.40 3.39 -10.79
C PRO A 45 -3.11 4.77 -10.20
N SER A 46 -4.10 5.64 -10.27
CA SER A 46 -4.00 7.01 -9.77
C SER A 46 -4.07 7.03 -8.24
N LEU A 47 -2.93 7.29 -7.58
CA LEU A 47 -2.85 7.51 -6.13
C LEU A 47 -3.69 8.71 -5.62
N ARG A 48 -4.10 9.60 -6.53
CA ARG A 48 -4.88 10.82 -6.21
C ARG A 48 -6.39 10.62 -6.35
N GLU A 49 -6.84 9.77 -7.27
CA GLU A 49 -8.27 9.49 -7.48
C GLU A 49 -8.75 8.27 -6.69
N SER A 50 -7.87 7.54 -6.02
CA SER A 50 -8.24 6.67 -4.91
C SER A 50 -8.77 7.57 -3.78
N GLY A 51 -9.99 8.07 -3.98
CA GLY A 51 -10.78 8.91 -3.09
C GLY A 51 -11.22 8.17 -1.84
N VAL A 52 -10.29 7.39 -1.28
CA VAL A 52 -10.40 6.93 0.08
C VAL A 52 -10.07 8.15 0.91
N ARG A 53 -11.13 8.95 1.12
CA ARG A 53 -11.33 9.67 2.37
C ARG A 53 -10.74 8.77 3.44
N PRO A 54 -9.70 9.20 4.19
CA PRO A 54 -9.02 8.33 5.14
C PRO A 54 -10.13 7.65 5.91
N LEU A 55 -10.30 6.34 5.68
CA LEU A 55 -11.34 5.61 6.35
C LEU A 55 -11.05 5.90 7.81
N PRO A 56 -11.96 6.54 8.56
CA PRO A 56 -11.69 6.84 9.96
C PRO A 56 -11.39 5.49 10.55
N ALA A 57 -10.10 5.28 10.81
CA ALA A 57 -9.61 3.96 11.11
C ALA A 57 -10.32 3.65 12.41
N HIS A 58 -11.30 2.75 12.35
CA HIS A 58 -11.86 2.13 13.54
C HIS A 58 -10.76 1.38 14.34
N ALA A 59 -9.49 1.50 13.93
CA ALA A 59 -8.28 1.32 14.72
C ALA A 59 -8.23 2.15 16.02
N GLN A 60 -8.82 3.35 16.11
CA GLN A 60 -8.89 4.06 17.40
C GLN A 60 -9.68 3.24 18.42
N ARG A 61 -10.74 2.53 17.98
CA ARG A 61 -11.51 1.61 18.84
C ARG A 61 -10.86 0.25 19.05
N ARG A 62 -9.85 -0.16 18.26
CA ARG A 62 -9.08 -1.38 18.56
C ARG A 62 -8.12 -1.19 19.75
N ARG A 63 -7.75 0.06 20.07
CA ARG A 63 -7.04 0.35 21.33
C ARG A 63 -7.96 0.27 22.55
N GLU A 64 -9.27 0.45 22.36
CA GLU A 64 -10.28 0.45 23.45
C GLU A 64 -11.06 -0.88 23.57
N ALA A 65 -11.23 -1.61 22.46
CA ALA A 65 -11.91 -2.90 22.44
C ALA A 65 -10.95 -4.01 22.88
N GLY A 66 -10.81 -4.12 24.20
CA GLY A 66 -10.47 -5.27 25.05
C GLY A 66 -10.23 -6.65 24.44
N PHE A 67 -9.45 -6.81 23.38
CA PHE A 67 -8.89 -8.09 23.00
C PHE A 67 -7.70 -8.33 23.92
N ARG A 68 -8.02 -8.94 25.06
CA ARG A 68 -7.16 -9.72 25.94
C ARG A 68 -5.70 -9.59 25.51
N ASN A 69 -4.96 -8.67 26.15
CA ASN A 69 -3.51 -8.62 26.08
C ASN A 69 -3.00 -9.99 26.55
N MET A 70 -2.97 -10.96 25.64
CA MET A 70 -2.20 -12.16 25.80
C MET A 70 -0.78 -11.62 25.76
N ARG A 71 -0.22 -11.41 26.95
CA ARG A 71 1.17 -11.05 27.17
C ARG A 71 2.02 -12.13 26.52
N ARG A 72 2.26 -12.01 25.21
CA ARG A 72 3.23 -12.81 24.50
C ARG A 72 4.56 -12.18 24.84
N ILE A 73 5.45 -12.99 25.39
CA ILE A 73 6.82 -12.59 25.66
C ILE A 73 7.45 -12.36 24.28
N GLY A 74 7.54 -11.10 23.87
CA GLY A 74 8.25 -10.65 22.68
C GLY A 74 9.41 -9.77 23.13
N GLU A 75 10.61 -10.06 22.65
CA GLU A 75 11.78 -9.21 22.84
C GLU A 75 11.73 -8.06 21.84
N GLY A 76 11.08 -6.97 22.23
CA GLY A 76 11.27 -5.69 21.55
C GLY A 76 12.76 -5.35 21.45
N ARG A 77 13.19 -4.71 20.36
CA ARG A 77 14.59 -4.27 20.22
C ARG A 77 14.86 -2.89 20.81
N VAL A 78 13.80 -2.09 20.99
CA VAL A 78 13.87 -0.71 21.46
C VAL A 78 13.63 -0.69 22.96
N PHE A 79 14.57 -0.13 23.72
CA PHE A 79 14.43 0.06 25.15
C PHE A 79 13.29 1.05 25.44
N GLU A 80 12.32 0.64 26.27
CA GLU A 80 11.17 1.46 26.67
C GLU A 80 11.41 2.09 28.05
N SER A 81 11.68 1.25 29.07
CA SER A 81 11.81 1.70 30.45
C SER A 81 12.55 0.72 31.36
N LEU A 82 12.88 1.16 32.58
CA LEU A 82 13.39 0.30 33.66
C LEU A 82 12.26 0.01 34.66
N LYS A 83 12.04 -1.26 34.96
CA LYS A 83 11.09 -1.70 35.99
C LYS A 83 11.77 -2.58 37.03
N GLU A 84 11.11 -2.78 38.17
CA GLU A 84 11.56 -3.75 39.16
C GLU A 84 11.34 -5.18 38.61
N TRP A 85 12.36 -6.02 38.76
CA TRP A 85 12.29 -7.41 38.32
C TRP A 85 11.45 -8.22 39.31
N VAL A 86 10.58 -9.08 38.79
CA VAL A 86 9.69 -9.92 39.60
C VAL A 86 10.06 -11.40 39.40
N PRO A 87 10.07 -12.22 40.46
CA PRO A 87 10.27 -13.66 40.34
C PRO A 87 9.33 -14.30 39.31
N GLY A 88 9.89 -15.03 38.36
CA GLY A 88 9.17 -15.62 37.22
C GLY A 88 9.41 -14.91 35.89
N GLU A 89 10.06 -13.74 35.89
CA GLU A 89 10.54 -13.10 34.67
C GLU A 89 11.94 -13.61 34.27
N ASP A 90 12.29 -13.51 32.98
CA ASP A 90 13.59 -13.94 32.48
C ASP A 90 14.73 -13.11 33.12
N THR A 91 15.72 -13.79 33.69
CA THR A 91 16.89 -13.17 34.33
C THR A 91 17.82 -12.47 33.32
N ARG A 92 17.75 -12.81 32.03
CA ARG A 92 18.50 -12.13 30.96
C ARG A 92 18.09 -10.68 30.76
N THR A 93 16.88 -10.32 31.22
CA THR A 93 16.36 -8.95 31.15
C THR A 93 16.97 -8.04 32.22
N ILE A 94 17.65 -8.59 33.24
CA ILE A 94 18.22 -7.85 34.36
C ILE A 94 19.30 -6.88 33.85
N ASP A 95 19.18 -5.62 34.26
CA ASP A 95 20.24 -4.63 34.11
C ASP A 95 21.07 -4.59 35.39
N TRP A 96 22.23 -5.24 35.36
CA TRP A 96 23.14 -5.29 36.52
C TRP A 96 23.66 -3.91 36.94
N LYS A 97 23.80 -2.98 35.99
CA LYS A 97 24.29 -1.61 36.28
C LYS A 97 23.22 -0.79 36.99
N ALA A 98 21.96 -0.87 36.54
CA ALA A 98 20.84 -0.22 37.19
C ALA A 98 20.54 -0.86 38.56
N THR A 99 20.66 -2.19 38.65
CA THR A 99 20.52 -2.95 39.90
C THR A 99 21.53 -2.49 40.94
N ALA A 100 22.82 -2.40 40.57
CA ALA A 100 23.88 -1.95 41.47
C ALA A 100 23.65 -0.51 41.99
N ARG A 101 23.05 0.38 41.18
CA ARG A 101 22.75 1.76 41.58
C ARG A 101 21.50 1.89 42.46
N ARG A 102 20.50 1.03 42.27
CA ARG A 102 19.20 1.12 42.96
C ARG A 102 19.09 0.20 44.18
N GLY A 103 20.01 -0.76 44.35
CA GLY A 103 20.00 -1.69 45.48
C GLY A 103 18.87 -2.74 45.43
N LYS A 104 18.18 -2.86 44.28
CA LYS A 104 17.11 -3.82 44.03
C LYS A 104 17.19 -4.31 42.59
N LEU A 105 16.68 -5.50 42.29
CA LEU A 105 16.76 -6.09 40.95
C LEU A 105 15.94 -5.27 39.95
N ILE A 106 16.60 -4.78 38.91
CA ILE A 106 15.99 -3.97 37.85
C ILE A 106 16.02 -4.74 36.53
N ALA A 107 14.88 -4.79 35.84
CA ALA A 107 14.72 -5.36 34.52
C ALA A 107 14.59 -4.27 33.45
N ARG A 108 15.18 -4.51 32.27
CA ARG A 108 14.93 -3.73 31.06
C ARG A 108 13.59 -4.14 30.47
N GLN A 109 12.72 -3.17 30.26
CA GLN A 109 11.50 -3.33 29.49
C GLN A 109 11.74 -2.81 28.08
N TYR A 110 11.42 -3.62 27.09
CA TYR A 110 11.51 -3.25 25.69
C TYR A 110 10.11 -3.01 25.12
N GLU A 111 9.99 -2.04 24.23
CA GLU A 111 8.74 -1.72 23.55
C GLU A 111 8.37 -2.87 22.61
N GLU A 112 7.16 -3.40 22.73
CA GLU A 112 6.68 -4.45 21.86
C GLU A 112 6.39 -3.88 20.47
N GLU A 113 7.33 -4.05 19.54
CA GLU A 113 7.16 -3.63 18.15
C GLU A 113 6.13 -4.54 17.46
N ARG A 114 4.87 -4.08 17.37
CA ARG A 114 3.76 -4.79 16.72
C ARG A 114 3.44 -4.17 15.37
N ARG A 115 4.17 -4.55 14.32
CA ARG A 115 3.73 -4.32 12.94
C ARG A 115 2.70 -5.38 12.55
N GLN A 116 1.47 -4.99 12.25
CA GLN A 116 0.48 -5.95 11.75
C GLN A 116 0.89 -6.41 10.35
N GLN A 117 0.56 -7.66 10.00
CA GLN A 117 0.72 -8.17 8.65
C GLN A 117 -0.63 -8.12 7.94
N VAL A 118 -0.76 -7.25 6.94
CA VAL A 118 -1.96 -7.08 6.13
C VAL A 118 -1.74 -7.72 4.77
N PHE A 119 -2.46 -8.80 4.47
CA PHE A 119 -2.40 -9.45 3.16
C PHE A 119 -3.59 -9.02 2.31
N LEU A 120 -3.32 -8.41 1.17
CA LEU A 120 -4.28 -8.08 0.13
C LEU A 120 -4.27 -9.22 -0.90
N VAL A 121 -5.42 -9.86 -1.09
CA VAL A 121 -5.55 -10.98 -2.03
C VAL A 121 -6.57 -10.56 -3.09
N VAL A 122 -6.09 -10.33 -4.31
CA VAL A 122 -6.87 -9.77 -5.42
C VAL A 122 -7.05 -10.83 -6.49
N ASP A 123 -8.30 -11.19 -6.78
CA ASP A 123 -8.66 -11.99 -7.94
C ASP A 123 -8.34 -11.17 -9.21
N ALA A 124 -7.71 -11.78 -10.21
CA ALA A 124 -7.46 -11.23 -11.54
C ALA A 124 -8.09 -12.09 -12.64
N GLY A 125 -9.04 -12.95 -12.27
CA GLY A 125 -9.77 -13.82 -13.15
C GLY A 125 -10.72 -13.09 -14.11
N ARG A 126 -11.22 -13.85 -15.08
CA ARG A 126 -12.07 -13.35 -16.18
C ARG A 126 -13.33 -12.63 -15.72
N LEU A 127 -13.85 -12.88 -14.52
CA LEU A 127 -15.04 -12.19 -14.01
C LEU A 127 -14.78 -10.70 -13.71
N LEU A 128 -13.53 -10.34 -13.43
CA LEU A 128 -13.14 -8.96 -13.11
C LEU A 128 -12.80 -8.12 -14.34
N THR A 129 -12.77 -8.71 -15.54
CA THR A 129 -12.66 -7.95 -16.79
C THR A 129 -13.96 -7.27 -17.19
N ALA A 130 -15.09 -7.63 -16.56
CA ALA A 130 -16.37 -6.99 -16.81
C ALA A 130 -16.29 -5.48 -16.52
N GLU A 131 -16.86 -4.67 -17.41
CA GLU A 131 -16.82 -3.22 -17.32
C GLU A 131 -18.12 -2.67 -16.70
N ILE A 132 -17.96 -1.66 -15.84
CA ILE A 132 -19.03 -0.83 -15.29
C ILE A 132 -18.65 0.61 -15.64
N GLU A 133 -19.51 1.30 -16.40
CA GLU A 133 -19.27 2.69 -16.82
C GLU A 133 -17.91 2.90 -17.52
N GLY A 134 -17.44 1.89 -18.27
CA GLY A 134 -16.16 1.94 -19.01
C GLY A 134 -14.90 1.68 -18.18
N ARG A 135 -15.03 1.39 -16.88
CA ARG A 135 -13.94 0.91 -16.02
C ARG A 135 -14.10 -0.58 -15.73
N SER A 136 -13.01 -1.34 -15.72
CA SER A 136 -13.08 -2.75 -15.37
C SER A 136 -13.30 -2.92 -13.86
N ARG A 137 -13.97 -4.01 -13.44
CA ARG A 137 -14.08 -4.36 -12.02
C ARG A 137 -12.71 -4.60 -11.38
N LEU A 138 -11.75 -5.10 -12.16
CA LEU A 138 -10.36 -5.23 -11.73
C LEU A 138 -9.74 -3.88 -11.36
N ASP A 139 -9.98 -2.82 -12.15
CA ASP A 139 -9.47 -1.49 -11.83
C ASP A 139 -10.01 -0.98 -10.49
N ALA A 140 -11.30 -1.22 -10.21
CA ALA A 140 -11.91 -0.87 -8.93
C ALA A 140 -11.32 -1.68 -7.76
N ALA A 141 -11.05 -2.98 -7.95
CA ALA A 141 -10.39 -3.82 -6.94
C ALA A 141 -8.96 -3.35 -6.66
N ILE A 142 -8.21 -2.95 -7.70
CA ILE A 142 -6.87 -2.37 -7.57
C ILE A 142 -6.93 -1.05 -6.79
N ASP A 143 -7.90 -0.18 -7.05
CA ASP A 143 -8.05 1.08 -6.32
C ASP A 143 -8.34 0.85 -4.83
N ALA A 144 -9.21 -0.10 -4.51
CA ALA A 144 -9.50 -0.48 -3.14
C ALA A 144 -8.28 -1.07 -2.44
N ALA A 145 -7.55 -1.98 -3.10
CA ALA A 145 -6.34 -2.58 -2.57
C ALA A 145 -5.25 -1.53 -2.31
N LEU A 146 -5.05 -0.59 -3.25
CA LEU A 146 -4.07 0.48 -3.12
C LEU A 146 -4.38 1.39 -1.92
N ALA A 147 -5.65 1.72 -1.71
CA ALA A 147 -6.04 2.54 -0.59
C ALA A 147 -5.90 1.83 0.77
N LEU A 148 -6.23 0.54 0.84
CA LEU A 148 -6.01 -0.27 2.03
C LEU A 148 -4.51 -0.39 2.35
N ALA A 149 -3.68 -0.60 1.33
CA ALA A 149 -2.23 -0.62 1.46
C ALA A 149 -1.71 0.72 1.99
N GLN A 150 -2.19 1.84 1.45
CA GLN A 150 -1.80 3.17 1.90
C GLN A 150 -2.16 3.41 3.37
N ALA A 151 -3.36 2.99 3.79
CA ALA A 151 -3.79 3.09 5.18
C ALA A 151 -2.90 2.24 6.11
N ALA A 152 -2.61 0.99 5.75
CA ALA A 152 -1.74 0.11 6.52
C ALA A 152 -0.30 0.67 6.64
N VAL A 153 0.28 1.13 5.53
CA VAL A 153 1.62 1.74 5.52
C VAL A 153 1.67 3.00 6.38
N SER A 154 0.59 3.80 6.41
CA SER A 154 0.53 4.98 7.29
C SER A 154 0.53 4.66 8.79
N HIS A 155 0.25 3.40 9.16
CA HIS A 155 0.30 2.88 10.52
C HIS A 155 1.57 2.05 10.83
N ASP A 156 2.58 2.08 9.96
CA ASP A 156 3.79 1.24 10.04
C ASP A 156 3.51 -0.28 10.00
N ASP A 157 2.38 -0.68 9.42
CA ASP A 157 2.05 -2.09 9.21
C ASP A 157 2.73 -2.65 7.94
N ASN A 158 3.06 -3.94 7.97
CA ASN A 158 3.61 -4.65 6.83
C ASN A 158 2.49 -5.07 5.87
N VAL A 159 2.62 -4.75 4.59
CA VAL A 159 1.62 -5.10 3.56
C VAL A 159 2.18 -6.15 2.61
N GLY A 160 1.43 -7.23 2.42
CA GLY A 160 1.66 -8.23 1.38
C GLY A 160 0.57 -8.19 0.32
N LEU A 161 0.91 -8.50 -0.93
CA LEU A 161 -0.03 -8.60 -2.05
C LEU A 161 0.09 -9.98 -2.70
N MET A 162 -1.06 -10.61 -2.94
CA MET A 162 -1.19 -11.82 -3.74
C MET A 162 -2.25 -11.58 -4.81
N ILE A 163 -1.94 -11.99 -6.04
CA ILE A 163 -2.86 -11.95 -7.17
C ILE A 163 -3.08 -13.39 -7.63
N PHE A 164 -4.32 -13.78 -7.89
CA PHE A 164 -4.69 -15.14 -8.32
C PHE A 164 -5.67 -15.13 -9.49
#